data_AF-A0AAD7S034-F1
#
_entry.id   AF-A0AAD7S034-F1
#
_cell.length_a   1.000
_cell.length_b   1.000
_cell.length_c   1.000
_cell.angle_alpha   90.00
_cell.angle_beta   90.00
_cell.angle_gamma   90.00
#
_symmetry.space_group_name_H-M   'P 1'
#
loop_
_entity.id
_entity.type
_entity.pdbx_description
1 polymer ?
#
loop_
_entity_poly.entity_id
_entity_poly.type
_entity_poly.pdbx_seq_one_letter_code
_entity_poly.pdbx_strand_id
1 'polypeptide(L)'
;MPGGEQIPLLVTEPIQSLGRQYTAELSDKQMGKTIQKQLSDGLARIDRSQLPGKYKVWCYQFTLYQRVMWPLKMCQIPSSTASLFGRNILQVPLQSISLCYKQGKTRLVQELRESTNQLVRCADAQVRNGRKWKAQGEVDQAISRLQQGQPENGKEGARKAPA
;
A
#
# COMPACT_ATOMS: atom_id res chain seq x y z
N MET A 1 -24.15 20.45 -31.67
CA MET A 1 -22.80 20.80 -31.18
C MET A 1 -22.71 20.32 -29.74
N PRO A 2 -21.91 19.30 -29.40
CA PRO A 2 -21.81 18.84 -28.01
C PRO A 2 -21.10 19.92 -27.20
N GLY A 3 -21.67 20.30 -26.06
CA GLY A 3 -21.11 21.29 -25.14
C GLY A 3 -19.77 20.80 -24.61
N GLY A 4 -18.68 21.42 -25.08
CA GLY A 4 -17.34 21.16 -24.59
C GLY A 4 -17.16 21.79 -23.22
N GLU A 5 -17.47 21.04 -22.16
CA GLU A 5 -16.94 21.36 -20.83
C GLU A 5 -15.42 21.35 -20.92
N GLN A 6 -14.80 22.52 -20.74
CA GLN A 6 -13.35 22.65 -20.67
C GLN A 6 -12.86 21.89 -19.44
N ILE A 7 -11.91 20.97 -19.63
CA ILE A 7 -11.26 20.26 -18.52
C ILE A 7 -10.61 21.32 -17.62
N PRO A 8 -11.04 21.45 -16.34
CA PRO A 8 -10.54 22.48 -15.46
C PRO A 8 -9.05 22.26 -15.18
N LEU A 9 -8.29 23.36 -15.22
CA LEU A 9 -6.87 23.34 -14.90
C LEU A 9 -6.71 23.15 -13.37
N LEU A 10 -5.86 22.22 -12.94
CA LEU A 10 -5.63 21.89 -11.51
C LEU A 10 -5.18 23.08 -10.65
N VAL A 11 -4.74 24.17 -11.27
CA VAL A 11 -4.34 25.43 -10.62
C VAL A 11 -5.56 26.22 -10.13
N THR A 12 -6.69 26.10 -10.83
CA THR A 12 -7.89 26.90 -10.60
C THR A 12 -8.88 26.17 -9.71
N GLU A 13 -9.06 24.85 -9.90
CA GLU A 13 -9.95 24.03 -9.08
C GLU A 13 -9.34 22.65 -8.78
N PRO A 14 -9.39 22.19 -7.51
CA PRO A 14 -8.94 20.86 -7.16
C PRO A 14 -9.92 19.81 -7.66
N ILE A 15 -9.42 18.86 -8.44
CA ILE A 15 -10.25 17.78 -8.99
C ILE A 15 -10.35 16.65 -7.96
N GLN A 16 -11.57 16.21 -7.66
CA GLN A 16 -11.80 15.01 -6.86
C GLN A 16 -12.05 13.81 -7.78
N SER A 17 -11.17 12.81 -7.72
CA SER A 17 -11.34 11.55 -8.44
C SER A 17 -11.03 10.35 -7.55
N LEU A 18 -11.93 9.37 -7.53
CA LEU A 18 -11.83 8.16 -6.70
C LEU A 18 -11.60 8.45 -5.19
N GLY A 19 -12.17 9.55 -4.69
CA GLY A 19 -12.00 9.95 -3.28
C GLY A 19 -10.65 10.60 -2.95
N ARG A 20 -9.81 10.88 -3.95
CA ARG A 20 -8.58 11.67 -3.83
C ARG A 20 -8.79 13.04 -4.45
N GLN A 21 -8.47 14.10 -3.69
CA GLN A 21 -8.39 15.46 -4.23
C GLN A 21 -6.98 15.71 -4.78
N TYR A 22 -6.93 16.11 -6.04
CA TYR A 22 -5.72 16.51 -6.74
C TYR A 22 -5.66 18.04 -6.72
N THR A 23 -4.68 18.58 -5.98
CA THR A 23 -4.38 20.02 -5.95
C THR A 23 -3.24 20.33 -6.90
N ALA A 24 -3.06 21.61 -7.23
CA ALA A 24 -1.96 22.09 -8.09
C ALA A 24 -0.56 21.62 -7.65
N GLU A 25 -0.37 21.37 -6.35
CA GLU A 25 0.90 20.90 -5.78
C GLU A 25 1.19 19.42 -6.07
N LEU A 26 0.21 18.64 -6.54
CA LEU A 26 0.29 17.18 -6.78
C LEU A 26 0.91 16.43 -5.58
N SER A 27 0.70 16.94 -4.36
CA SER A 27 1.38 16.48 -3.16
C SER A 27 0.49 15.63 -2.27
N ASP A 28 0.98 14.46 -1.88
CA ASP A 28 0.27 13.55 -0.97
C ASP A 28 0.46 13.90 0.52
N LYS A 29 1.14 15.01 0.84
CA LYS A 29 1.38 15.45 2.23
C LYS A 29 0.08 15.66 3.01
N GLN A 30 -0.93 16.23 2.35
CA GLN A 30 -2.24 16.48 2.96
C GLN A 30 -3.04 15.18 3.12
N MET A 31 -2.85 14.22 2.21
CA MET A 31 -3.53 12.93 2.25
C MET A 31 -3.24 12.15 3.54
N GLY A 32 -2.00 12.16 4.02
CA GLY A 32 -1.64 11.50 5.28
C GLY A 32 -2.48 12.01 6.46
N LYS A 33 -2.72 13.33 6.54
CA LYS A 33 -3.56 13.96 7.57
C LYS A 33 -5.04 13.61 7.38
N THR A 34 -5.53 13.60 6.15
CA THR A 34 -6.90 13.21 5.82
C THR A 34 -7.20 11.78 6.24
N ILE A 35 -6.30 10.84 5.91
CA ILE A 35 -6.44 9.42 6.30
C ILE A 35 -6.39 9.28 7.82
N GLN A 36 -5.54 10.04 8.51
CA GLN A 36 -5.49 10.04 9.98
C GLN A 36 -6.81 10.47 10.58
N LYS A 37 -7.36 11.58 10.09
CA LYS A 37 -8.64 12.10 10.55
C LYS A 37 -9.77 11.08 10.29
N GLN A 38 -9.82 10.50 9.10
CA GLN A 38 -10.80 9.45 8.76
C GLN A 38 -10.71 8.24 9.68
N LEU A 39 -9.49 7.79 10.00
CA LEU A 39 -9.28 6.69 10.94
C LEU A 39 -9.77 7.06 12.34
N SER A 40 -9.37 8.23 12.86
CA SER A 40 -9.79 8.69 14.20
C SER A 40 -11.31 8.87 14.30
N ASP A 41 -11.93 9.53 13.33
CA ASP A 41 -13.37 9.77 13.29
C ASP A 41 -14.14 8.44 13.15
N GLY A 42 -13.65 7.54 12.30
CA GLY A 42 -14.23 6.21 12.11
C GLY A 42 -14.17 5.37 13.38
N LEU A 43 -13.04 5.37 14.08
CA LEU A 43 -12.87 4.67 15.35
C LEU A 43 -13.80 5.24 16.42
N ALA A 44 -13.90 6.57 16.52
CA ALA A 44 -14.80 7.23 17.46
C ALA A 44 -16.27 6.89 17.18
N ARG A 45 -16.67 6.77 15.91
CA ARG A 45 -18.03 6.34 15.53
C ARG A 45 -18.30 4.89 15.90
N ILE A 46 -17.33 3.99 15.69
CA ILE A 46 -17.45 2.59 16.10
C ILE A 46 -17.55 2.49 17.62
N ASP A 47 -16.73 3.25 18.34
CA ASP A 47 -16.71 3.24 19.80
C ASP A 47 -18.04 3.70 20.40
N ARG A 48 -18.59 4.82 19.89
CA ARG A 48 -19.89 5.35 20.32
C ARG A 48 -21.09 4.52 19.87
N SER A 49 -20.90 3.54 18.98
CA SER A 49 -22.01 2.69 18.56
C SER A 49 -22.46 1.78 19.71
N GLN A 50 -23.76 1.51 19.80
CA GLN A 50 -24.33 0.57 20.77
C GLN A 50 -24.18 -0.89 20.32
N LEU A 51 -23.21 -1.17 19.45
CA LEU A 51 -22.99 -2.51 18.92
C LEU A 51 -22.27 -3.39 19.96
N PRO A 52 -22.66 -4.67 20.10
CA PRO A 52 -21.85 -5.65 20.82
C PRO A 52 -20.40 -5.67 20.31
N GLY A 53 -19.44 -5.94 21.21
CA GLY A 53 -18.01 -5.85 20.93
C GLY A 53 -17.56 -6.59 19.66
N LYS A 54 -18.12 -7.79 19.40
CA LYS A 54 -17.86 -8.57 18.19
C LYS A 54 -18.17 -7.80 16.89
N TYR A 55 -19.25 -7.02 16.87
CA TYR A 55 -19.64 -6.24 15.70
C TYR A 55 -18.82 -4.95 15.56
N LYS A 56 -18.37 -4.35 16.67
CA LYS A 56 -17.42 -3.23 16.63
C LYS A 56 -16.10 -3.64 15.98
N VAL A 57 -15.58 -4.80 16.39
CA VAL A 57 -14.37 -5.40 15.78
C VAL A 57 -14.59 -5.69 14.30
N TRP A 58 -15.76 -6.23 13.94
CA TRP A 58 -16.11 -6.48 12.54
C TRP A 58 -16.15 -5.18 11.71
N CYS A 59 -16.83 -4.13 12.18
CA CYS A 59 -16.88 -2.82 11.51
C CYS A 59 -15.47 -2.21 11.37
N TYR A 60 -14.62 -2.40 12.37
CA TYR A 60 -13.23 -1.97 12.30
C TYR A 60 -12.48 -2.72 11.17
N GLN A 61 -12.51 -4.05 11.18
CA GLN A 61 -11.70 -4.90 10.30
C GLN A 61 -12.16 -4.87 8.83
N PHE A 62 -13.47 -4.85 8.60
CA PHE A 62 -14.02 -5.01 7.25
C PHE A 62 -14.50 -3.70 6.63
N THR A 63 -14.82 -2.69 7.44
CA THR A 63 -15.31 -1.40 6.93
C THR A 63 -14.25 -0.31 7.03
N LEU A 64 -13.81 0.01 8.25
CA LEU A 64 -12.92 1.15 8.47
C LEU A 64 -11.52 0.90 7.93
N TYR A 65 -10.98 -0.30 8.19
CA TYR A 65 -9.67 -0.71 7.71
C TYR A 65 -9.57 -0.64 6.18
N GLN A 66 -10.57 -1.15 5.45
CA GLN A 66 -10.57 -1.12 3.98
C GLN A 66 -10.59 0.32 3.44
N ARG A 67 -11.39 1.19 4.06
CA ARG A 67 -11.47 2.63 3.70
C ARG A 67 -10.16 3.37 3.92
N VAL A 68 -9.40 3.02 4.96
CA VAL A 68 -8.11 3.63 5.28
C VAL A 68 -6.98 3.03 4.43
N MET A 69 -7.04 1.73 4.14
CA MET A 69 -5.99 1.00 3.41
C MET A 69 -5.94 1.39 1.93
N TRP A 70 -7.09 1.57 1.28
CA TRP A 70 -7.15 1.93 -0.14
C TRP A 70 -6.37 3.23 -0.48
N PRO A 71 -6.60 4.37 0.19
CA PRO A 71 -5.86 5.59 -0.10
C PRO A 71 -4.38 5.49 0.33
N LEU A 72 -4.04 4.69 1.35
CA LEU A 72 -2.65 4.41 1.72
C LEU A 72 -1.88 3.65 0.63
N LYS A 73 -2.55 2.75 -0.09
CA LYS A 73 -1.96 2.05 -1.24
C LYS A 73 -1.71 3.01 -2.40
N MET A 74 -2.70 3.83 -2.72
CA MET A 74 -2.67 4.74 -3.88
C MET A 74 -1.72 5.94 -3.69
N CYS A 75 -1.58 6.44 -2.47
CA CYS A 75 -0.82 7.66 -2.20
C CYS A 75 0.64 7.36 -1.81
N GLN A 76 1.53 8.31 -2.13
CA GLN A 76 2.94 8.28 -1.73
C GLN A 76 3.09 8.78 -0.29
N ILE A 77 2.53 8.04 0.65
CA ILE A 77 2.57 8.40 2.08
C ILE A 77 3.81 7.75 2.73
N PRO A 78 4.63 8.50 3.48
CA PRO A 78 5.78 7.91 4.17
C PRO A 78 5.35 6.87 5.21
N SER A 79 6.12 5.79 5.34
CA SER A 79 5.88 4.74 6.36
C SER A 79 5.78 5.28 7.80
N SER A 80 6.42 6.42 8.11
CA SER A 80 6.32 7.07 9.43
C SER A 80 4.92 7.58 9.76
N THR A 81 4.18 8.07 8.75
CA THR A 81 2.77 8.45 8.92
C THR A 81 1.91 7.21 9.11
N ALA A 82 2.21 6.13 8.37
CA ALA A 82 1.53 4.84 8.55
C ALA A 82 1.70 4.25 9.96
N SER A 83 2.87 4.41 10.59
CA SER A 83 3.10 3.92 11.95
C SER A 83 2.33 4.70 13.04
N LEU A 84 1.97 5.95 12.78
CA LEU A 84 1.18 6.77 13.73
C LEU A 84 -0.26 6.28 13.85
N PHE A 85 -0.80 5.66 12.80
CA PHE A 85 -2.10 4.97 12.85
C PHE A 85 -2.12 3.80 13.84
N GLY A 86 -0.95 3.32 14.28
CA GLY A 86 -0.82 2.23 15.25
C GLY A 86 -1.27 2.55 16.67
N ARG A 87 -1.35 3.84 17.05
CA ARG A 87 -1.75 4.29 18.39
C ARG A 87 -3.17 4.80 18.36
N ASN A 88 -4.13 4.06 18.91
CA ASN A 88 -5.53 4.45 18.90
C ASN A 88 -6.24 4.31 20.26
N ILE A 89 -7.37 5.02 20.36
CA ILE A 89 -8.23 5.12 21.54
C ILE A 89 -8.79 3.74 21.96
N LEU A 90 -9.05 2.86 20.99
CA LEU A 90 -9.56 1.51 21.25
C LEU A 90 -8.48 0.50 21.67
N GLN A 91 -7.20 0.91 21.76
CA GLN A 91 -6.05 0.03 22.05
C GLN A 91 -6.03 -1.27 21.21
N VAL A 92 -6.59 -1.22 20.01
CA VAL A 92 -6.59 -2.36 19.09
C VAL A 92 -5.17 -2.51 18.57
N PRO A 93 -4.62 -3.72 18.42
CA PRO A 93 -3.31 -3.91 17.81
C PRO A 93 -3.32 -3.51 16.33
N LEU A 94 -3.23 -2.20 16.08
CA LEU A 94 -3.19 -1.57 14.76
C LEU A 94 -1.81 -1.66 14.09
N GLN A 95 -0.86 -2.40 14.68
CA GLN A 95 0.42 -2.78 14.04
C GLN A 95 0.18 -3.45 12.68
N SER A 96 -0.96 -4.13 12.53
CA SER A 96 -1.45 -4.69 11.26
C SER A 96 -1.55 -3.65 10.14
N ILE A 97 -1.90 -2.39 10.41
CA ILE A 97 -1.97 -1.35 9.37
C ILE A 97 -0.59 -1.06 8.81
N SER A 98 0.42 -0.94 9.66
CA SER A 98 1.80 -0.69 9.22
C SER A 98 2.37 -1.90 8.47
N LEU A 99 2.06 -3.12 8.92
CA LEU A 99 2.47 -4.36 8.30
C LEU A 99 1.81 -4.54 6.93
N CYS A 100 0.49 -4.33 6.83
CA CYS A 100 -0.24 -4.44 5.59
C CYS A 100 0.07 -3.29 4.62
N TYR A 101 0.41 -2.10 5.12
CA TYR A 101 0.98 -1.04 4.30
C TYR A 101 2.28 -1.52 3.64
N LYS A 102 3.22 -2.07 4.44
CA LYS A 102 4.48 -2.62 3.91
C LYS A 102 4.22 -3.73 2.91
N GLN A 103 3.39 -4.72 3.26
CA GLN A 103 3.01 -5.82 2.38
C GLN A 103 2.39 -5.31 1.06
N GLY A 104 1.48 -4.34 1.13
CA GLY A 104 0.86 -3.75 -0.04
C GLY A 104 1.85 -3.04 -0.96
N LYS A 105 2.82 -2.31 -0.40
CA LYS A 105 3.88 -1.65 -1.19
C LYS A 105 4.87 -2.66 -1.78
N THR A 106 5.26 -3.70 -1.03
CA THR A 106 6.10 -4.81 -1.51
C THR A 106 5.42 -5.55 -2.66
N ARG A 107 4.13 -5.87 -2.50
CA ARG A 107 3.33 -6.52 -3.53
C ARG A 107 3.20 -5.67 -4.79
N LEU A 108 2.98 -4.36 -4.66
CA LEU A 108 2.94 -3.46 -5.81
C LEU A 108 4.27 -3.45 -6.57
N VAL A 109 5.41 -3.44 -5.86
CA VAL A 109 6.74 -3.55 -6.48
C VAL A 109 6.86 -4.85 -7.28
N GLN A 110 6.40 -5.96 -6.72
CA GLN A 110 6.43 -7.26 -7.38
C GLN A 110 5.53 -7.30 -8.62
N GLU A 111 4.28 -6.82 -8.51
CA GLU A 111 3.33 -6.74 -9.62
C GLU A 111 3.85 -5.87 -10.79
N LEU A 112 4.53 -4.76 -10.50
CA LEU A 112 5.14 -3.92 -11.54
C LEU A 112 6.31 -4.62 -12.25
N ARG A 113 7.13 -5.38 -11.51
CA ARG A 113 8.26 -6.13 -12.06
C ARG A 113 7.83 -7.35 -12.89
N GLU A 114 6.79 -8.04 -12.44
CA GLU A 114 6.24 -9.24 -13.06
C GLU A 114 5.20 -8.92 -14.16
N SER A 115 4.95 -7.64 -14.44
CA SER A 115 3.97 -7.22 -15.45
C SER A 115 4.34 -7.73 -16.84
N THR A 116 3.36 -8.32 -17.55
CA THR A 116 3.49 -8.76 -18.94
C THR A 116 3.81 -7.62 -19.90
N ASN A 117 3.39 -6.39 -19.57
CA ASN A 117 3.59 -5.23 -20.43
C ASN A 117 5.02 -4.71 -20.32
N GLN A 118 5.76 -4.79 -21.43
CA GLN A 118 7.17 -4.42 -21.46
C GLN A 118 7.42 -2.94 -21.14
N LEU A 119 6.52 -2.05 -21.54
CA LEU A 119 6.59 -0.61 -21.20
C LEU A 119 6.46 -0.36 -19.69
N VAL A 120 5.58 -1.09 -19.01
CA VAL A 120 5.37 -0.96 -17.56
C VAL A 120 6.58 -1.49 -16.79
N ARG A 121 7.16 -2.61 -17.26
CA ARG A 121 8.36 -3.19 -16.67
C ARG A 121 9.59 -2.31 -16.89
N CYS A 122 9.74 -1.70 -18.07
CA CYS A 122 10.87 -0.83 -18.40
C CYS A 122 10.76 0.59 -17.81
N ALA A 123 9.58 1.01 -17.36
CA ALA A 123 9.38 2.34 -16.76
C ALA A 123 10.09 2.51 -15.40
N ASP A 124 10.56 1.42 -14.78
CA ASP A 124 11.21 1.39 -13.46
C ASP A 124 10.51 2.31 -12.44
N ALA A 125 9.18 2.17 -12.36
CA ALA A 125 8.34 3.07 -11.58
C ALA A 125 8.70 2.96 -10.09
N GLN A 126 9.43 3.96 -9.58
CA GLN A 126 9.90 3.95 -8.20
C GLN A 126 8.72 4.08 -7.21
N VAL A 127 8.45 3.00 -6.47
CA VAL A 127 7.46 3.02 -5.37
C VAL A 127 8.01 3.84 -4.21
N ARG A 128 7.61 5.11 -4.10
CA ARG A 128 8.00 6.02 -3.02
C ARG A 128 7.31 5.65 -1.70
N ASN A 129 8.11 5.24 -0.71
CA ASN A 129 7.67 4.72 0.60
C ASN A 129 8.27 5.47 1.83
N GLY A 130 8.90 6.63 1.59
CA GLY A 130 9.51 7.50 2.61
C GLY A 130 10.97 7.15 2.92
N ARG A 131 11.61 7.88 3.84
CA ARG A 131 13.05 7.69 4.16
C ARG A 131 13.35 6.48 5.04
N LYS A 132 12.41 6.06 5.90
CA LYS A 132 12.66 5.05 6.94
C LYS A 132 12.53 3.59 6.47
N TRP A 133 11.87 3.35 5.34
CA TRP A 133 11.63 1.99 4.84
C TRP A 133 11.46 2.00 3.33
N LYS A 134 12.15 1.07 2.65
CA LYS A 134 12.15 0.94 1.18
C LYS A 134 11.67 -0.45 0.78
N ALA A 135 10.50 -0.54 0.16
CA ALA A 135 9.92 -1.79 -0.35
C ALA A 135 10.84 -2.49 -1.35
N GLN A 136 11.54 -1.72 -2.20
CA GLN A 136 12.41 -2.26 -3.23
C GLN A 136 13.54 -3.12 -2.64
N GLY A 137 14.24 -2.59 -1.62
CA GLY A 137 15.32 -3.30 -0.95
C GLY A 137 14.86 -4.55 -0.20
N GLU A 138 13.64 -4.56 0.34
CA GLU A 138 13.07 -5.75 0.99
C GLU A 138 12.76 -6.85 -0.02
N VAL A 139 12.21 -6.49 -1.19
CA VAL A 139 11.97 -7.45 -2.29
C VAL A 139 13.30 -8.00 -2.79
N ASP A 140 14.29 -7.15 -3.03
CA ASP A 140 15.61 -7.58 -3.51
C ASP A 140 16.32 -8.49 -2.49
N GLN A 141 16.25 -8.16 -1.20
CA GLN A 141 16.79 -8.99 -0.13
C GLN A 141 16.07 -10.34 -0.05
N ALA A 142 14.74 -10.36 -0.18
CA ALA A 142 13.96 -11.60 -0.17
C ALA A 142 14.30 -12.50 -1.37
N ILE A 143 14.42 -11.93 -2.57
CA ILE A 143 14.84 -12.66 -3.77
C ILE A 143 16.25 -13.23 -3.59
N SER A 144 17.18 -12.45 -3.06
CA SER A 144 18.56 -12.90 -2.81
C SER A 144 18.61 -14.10 -1.85
N ARG A 145 17.78 -14.09 -0.80
CA ARG A 145 17.66 -15.23 0.14
C ARG A 145 17.11 -16.49 -0.54
N LEU A 146 16.14 -16.32 -1.45
CA LEU A 146 15.58 -17.44 -2.21
C LEU A 146 16.61 -18.03 -3.18
N GLN A 147 17.42 -17.20 -3.83
CA GLN A 147 18.48 -17.65 -4.74
C GLN A 147 19.61 -18.40 -4.01
N GLN A 148 19.96 -17.98 -2.79
CA GLN A 148 20.95 -18.68 -1.95
C GLN A 148 20.45 -20.04 -1.43
N GLY A 149 19.12 -20.26 -1.39
CA GLY A 149 18.49 -21.47 -0.88
C GLY A 149 18.12 -22.50 -1.94
N GLN A 150 18.30 -22.24 -3.24
CA GLN A 150 18.12 -23.25 -4.28
C GLN A 150 19.41 -24.08 -4.42
N PRO A 151 19.43 -25.38 -4.03
CA PRO A 151 20.56 -26.24 -4.36
C PRO A 151 20.62 -26.42 -5.89
N GLU A 152 21.82 -26.35 -6.47
CA GLU A 152 22.08 -26.67 -7.88
C GLU A 152 21.70 -28.14 -8.17
N ASN A 153 20.42 -28.41 -8.45
CA ASN A 153 19.97 -29.70 -8.90
C ASN A 153 20.03 -29.75 -10.43
N GLY A 154 21.18 -30.19 -10.95
CA GLY A 154 21.33 -30.29 -12.40
C GLY A 154 22.69 -30.76 -12.92
N LYS A 155 23.52 -31.47 -12.15
CA LYS A 155 24.70 -32.17 -12.70
C LYS A 155 25.02 -33.44 -11.91
N GLU A 156 24.35 -34.55 -12.22
CA GLU A 156 24.95 -35.87 -12.02
C GLU A 156 24.80 -36.69 -13.30
N GLY A 157 25.83 -36.56 -14.15
CA GLY A 157 26.00 -37.37 -15.34
C GLY A 157 26.42 -38.78 -14.98
N ALA A 158 25.71 -39.74 -15.58
CA ALA A 158 26.20 -41.05 -16.01
C ALA A 158 27.27 -41.74 -15.14
N ARG A 159 26.84 -42.56 -14.16
CA ARG A 159 27.66 -43.67 -13.69
C ARG A 159 27.57 -44.83 -14.69
N LYS A 160 28.67 -45.10 -15.39
CA LYS A 160 28.94 -46.36 -16.11
C LYS A 160 28.84 -47.54 -15.14
N ALA A 161 28.16 -48.60 -15.57
CA ALA A 161 28.24 -49.93 -14.97
C ALA A 161 29.50 -50.67 -15.48
N PRO A 162 30.19 -51.45 -14.64
CA PRO A 162 31.08 -52.50 -15.12
C PRO A 162 30.38 -53.87 -15.11
N ALA A 163 30.75 -54.68 -16.09
CA ALA A 163 30.48 -56.10 -16.23
C ALA A 163 31.34 -56.93 -15.26
#